data_AF-A0A5B1RB86-F1
#
_entry.id   AF-A0A5B1RB86-F1
#
_cell.length_a   1.000
_cell.length_b   1.000
_cell.length_c   1.000
_cell.angle_alpha   90.00
_cell.angle_beta   90.00
_cell.angle_gamma   90.00
#
_symmetry.space_group_name_H-M   'P 1'
#
loop_
_entity.id
_entity.type
_entity.pdbx_description
1 polymer ?
#
loop_
_entity_poly.entity_id
_entity_poly.type
_entity_poly.pdbx_seq_one_letter_code
_entity_poly.pdbx_strand_id
1 'polypeptide(L)'
;MISRFVFSPLKLRIRHARFQSTGSFLLREPPSSAPRQVPTPLAFVSASGWDTKSATDLSAVSSMFVENGYTCMEIDLSFPPKDTELRRTSQGLMRHFETELASHLRFATMSASPFPPVIISRSAGALITQTYISSNPATGLVLISPPPANTAVDSALLPTPLDEFDYEPRFPVALVDVREQLKMLAETSRLGRDEGVDKLAVGTLSVQDIYAKIALWLDDIGV
;
A
#
# COMPACT_ATOMS: atom_id res chain seq x y z
N MET A 1 -11.69 40.28 -35.73
CA MET A 1 -12.60 39.82 -34.66
C MET A 1 -12.05 38.51 -34.13
N ILE A 2 -11.42 38.53 -32.95
CA ILE A 2 -10.65 37.41 -32.38
C ILE A 2 -11.59 36.58 -31.49
N SER A 3 -11.74 35.30 -31.82
CA SER A 3 -12.52 34.33 -31.05
C SER A 3 -11.81 33.98 -29.75
N ARG A 4 -12.48 34.19 -28.61
CA ARG A 4 -12.02 33.76 -27.28
C ARG A 4 -12.42 32.30 -27.07
N PHE A 5 -11.43 31.40 -27.07
CA PHE A 5 -11.60 30.07 -26.50
C PHE A 5 -11.59 30.19 -24.97
N VAL A 6 -12.73 29.90 -24.35
CA VAL A 6 -12.86 29.79 -22.90
C VAL A 6 -12.42 28.37 -22.51
N PHE A 7 -11.28 28.26 -21.82
CA PHE A 7 -10.85 27.03 -21.19
C PHE A 7 -11.83 26.68 -20.05
N SER A 8 -12.46 25.50 -20.16
CA SER A 8 -13.23 24.88 -19.09
C SER A 8 -12.28 24.18 -18.11
N PRO A 9 -12.37 24.40 -16.79
CA PRO A 9 -11.54 23.66 -15.84
C PRO A 9 -11.97 22.20 -15.78
N LEU A 10 -11.01 21.28 -15.92
CA LEU A 10 -11.22 19.84 -15.71
C LEU A 10 -11.75 19.63 -14.29
N LYS A 11 -12.97 19.09 -14.18
CA LYS A 11 -13.53 18.61 -12.91
C LYS A 11 -12.79 17.33 -12.53
N LEU A 12 -12.01 17.38 -11.45
CA LEU A 12 -11.51 16.20 -10.75
C LEU A 12 -12.72 15.32 -10.38
N ARG A 13 -12.85 14.16 -11.04
CA ARG A 13 -14.03 13.31 -10.90
C ARG A 13 -13.80 12.31 -9.76
N ILE A 14 -13.98 12.78 -8.52
CA ILE A 14 -13.93 11.91 -7.34
C ILE A 14 -15.16 10.99 -7.35
N ARG A 15 -14.95 9.68 -7.57
CA ARG A 15 -16.02 8.68 -7.44
C ARG A 15 -15.99 8.10 -6.02
N HIS A 16 -16.98 8.47 -5.22
CA HIS A 16 -17.22 7.85 -3.92
C HIS A 16 -18.15 6.64 -4.11
N ALA A 17 -17.62 5.42 -3.96
CA ALA A 17 -18.45 4.23 -3.82
C ALA A 17 -18.62 3.95 -2.32
N ARG A 18 -19.83 4.13 -1.78
CA ARG A 18 -20.15 3.77 -0.39
C ARG A 18 -20.55 2.31 -0.31
N PHE A 19 -19.64 1.45 0.14
CA PHE A 19 -20.00 0.16 0.75
C PHE A 19 -20.21 0.39 2.26
N GLN A 20 -21.05 -0.40 2.94
CA GLN A 20 -21.24 -0.33 4.41
C GLN A 20 -19.98 -0.86 5.15
N SER A 21 -18.86 -0.19 4.96
CA SER A 21 -17.59 -0.36 5.66
C SER A 21 -17.20 1.02 6.19
N THR A 22 -16.65 1.11 7.41
CA THR A 22 -16.06 2.35 7.93
C THR A 22 -14.70 2.66 7.28
N GLY A 23 -14.23 1.79 6.38
CA GLY A 23 -13.07 1.99 5.55
C GLY A 23 -13.33 3.02 4.46
N SER A 24 -12.25 3.53 3.88
CA SER A 24 -12.30 4.52 2.81
C SER A 24 -11.55 4.02 1.59
N PHE A 25 -12.06 4.38 0.42
CA PHE A 25 -11.45 4.07 -0.86
C PHE A 25 -11.49 5.32 -1.73
N LEU A 26 -10.32 5.74 -2.20
CA LEU A 26 -10.16 6.88 -3.08
C LEU A 26 -9.30 6.48 -4.29
N LEU A 27 -9.89 6.51 -5.47
CA LEU A 27 -9.17 6.36 -6.74
C LEU A 27 -8.80 7.73 -7.28
N ARG A 28 -7.52 7.93 -7.57
CA ARG A 28 -6.95 9.15 -8.14
C ARG A 28 -6.32 8.85 -9.49
N GLU A 29 -6.89 9.47 -10.52
CA GLU A 29 -6.33 9.43 -11.87
C GLU A 29 -5.30 10.56 -12.03
N PRO A 30 -4.20 10.32 -12.77
CA PRO A 30 -3.21 11.35 -13.04
C PRO A 30 -3.82 12.51 -13.87
N PRO A 31 -3.37 13.76 -13.67
CA PRO A 31 -3.82 14.88 -14.47
C PRO A 31 -3.35 14.75 -15.92
N SER A 32 -4.07 15.38 -16.86
CA SER A 32 -3.67 15.36 -18.28
C SER A 32 -2.34 16.07 -18.56
N SER A 33 -1.85 16.87 -17.61
CA SER A 33 -0.54 17.53 -17.64
C SER A 33 0.59 16.67 -17.08
N ALA A 34 0.32 15.46 -16.59
CA ALA A 34 1.34 14.57 -16.06
C ALA A 34 2.41 14.26 -17.14
N PRO A 35 3.69 14.13 -16.77
CA PRO A 35 4.79 13.96 -17.72
C PRO A 35 4.75 12.62 -18.46
N ARG A 36 4.09 11.62 -17.86
CA ARG A 36 3.89 10.27 -18.41
C ARG A 36 2.51 9.73 -18.01
N GLN A 37 2.12 8.62 -18.61
CA GLN A 37 1.01 7.80 -18.15
C GLN A 37 1.53 6.40 -17.86
N VAL A 38 1.40 5.97 -16.60
CA VAL A 38 1.85 4.66 -16.16
C VAL A 38 0.66 3.71 -16.11
N PRO A 39 0.69 2.57 -16.84
CA PRO A 39 -0.45 1.67 -16.90
C PRO A 39 -0.65 0.86 -15.61
N THR A 40 0.44 0.55 -14.90
CA THR A 40 0.39 -0.20 -13.64
C THR A 40 -0.06 0.72 -12.51
N PRO A 41 -1.18 0.42 -11.82
CA PRO A 41 -1.66 1.29 -10.75
C PRO A 41 -0.91 1.04 -9.44
N LEU A 42 -0.88 2.04 -8.57
CA LEU A 42 -0.31 1.93 -7.21
C LEU A 42 -1.45 1.84 -6.18
N ALA A 43 -1.36 0.88 -5.26
CA ALA A 43 -2.30 0.74 -4.15
C ALA A 43 -1.63 1.10 -2.82
N PHE A 44 -2.01 2.23 -2.22
CA PHE A 44 -1.57 2.66 -0.90
C PHE A 44 -2.56 2.13 0.13
N VAL A 45 -2.13 1.11 0.89
CA VAL A 45 -2.98 0.36 1.81
C VAL A 45 -2.65 0.70 3.25
N SER A 46 -3.67 1.11 4.00
CA SER A 46 -3.63 1.34 5.44
C SER A 46 -4.81 0.68 6.16
N ALA A 47 -4.75 0.68 7.49
CA ALA A 47 -5.86 0.34 8.37
C ALA A 47 -5.79 1.27 9.58
N SER A 48 -6.10 2.55 9.39
CA SER A 48 -5.89 3.62 10.37
C SER A 48 -6.68 3.43 11.66
N GLY A 49 -7.84 2.77 11.57
CA GLY A 49 -8.66 2.39 12.72
C GLY A 49 -8.11 1.20 13.53
N TRP A 50 -7.10 0.51 13.01
CA TRP A 50 -6.38 -0.57 13.69
C TRP A 50 -4.98 -0.12 14.14
N ASP A 51 -4.14 0.34 13.21
CA ASP A 51 -2.84 0.95 13.48
C ASP A 51 -2.78 2.34 12.81
N THR A 52 -2.75 3.40 13.62
CA THR A 52 -2.69 4.78 13.11
C THR A 52 -1.40 5.05 12.32
N LYS A 53 -0.30 4.34 12.62
CA LYS A 53 0.97 4.48 11.90
C LYS A 53 0.90 3.91 10.48
N SER A 54 -0.05 3.02 10.20
CA SER A 54 -0.21 2.42 8.88
C SER A 54 -0.62 3.42 7.80
N ALA A 55 -1.29 4.52 8.18
CA ALA A 55 -1.74 5.56 7.26
C ALA A 55 -0.76 6.76 7.14
N THR A 56 0.27 6.81 8.00
CA THR A 56 1.16 7.98 8.10
C THR A 56 1.84 8.23 6.75
N ASP A 57 1.69 9.46 6.25
CA ASP A 57 2.27 9.98 5.00
C ASP A 57 1.84 9.30 3.68
N LEU A 58 1.10 8.18 3.70
CA LEU A 58 0.76 7.45 2.48
C LEU A 58 -0.05 8.27 1.47
N SER A 59 -1.00 9.10 1.93
CA SER A 59 -1.78 9.98 1.05
C SER A 59 -0.93 11.09 0.42
N ALA A 60 0.07 11.59 1.15
CA ALA A 60 1.00 12.59 0.64
C ALA A 60 1.94 11.97 -0.43
N VAL A 61 2.46 10.77 -0.17
CA VAL A 61 3.26 10.02 -1.15
C VAL A 61 2.44 9.67 -2.39
N SER A 62 1.21 9.16 -2.22
CA SER A 62 0.24 8.92 -3.30
C SER A 62 0.04 10.16 -4.17
N SER A 63 -0.15 11.33 -3.55
CA SER A 63 -0.31 12.59 -4.28
C SER A 63 0.89 12.90 -5.20
N MET A 64 2.12 12.64 -4.75
CA MET A 64 3.30 12.84 -5.59
C MET A 64 3.33 11.89 -6.79
N PHE A 65 2.93 10.62 -6.61
CA PHE A 65 2.84 9.67 -7.72
C PHE A 65 1.74 10.03 -8.72
N VAL A 66 0.59 10.51 -8.26
CA VAL A 66 -0.49 11.00 -9.14
C VAL A 66 0.01 12.12 -10.06
N GLU A 67 0.72 13.11 -9.52
CA GLU A 67 1.31 14.20 -10.32
C GLU A 67 2.36 13.70 -11.34
N ASN A 68 2.96 12.54 -11.10
CA ASN A 68 3.96 11.92 -11.98
C ASN A 68 3.39 10.86 -12.94
N GLY A 69 2.07 10.78 -13.07
CA GLY A 69 1.43 9.97 -14.12
C GLY A 69 0.87 8.62 -13.67
N TYR A 70 0.85 8.36 -12.36
CA TYR A 70 0.36 7.09 -11.82
C TYR A 70 -1.12 7.19 -11.42
N THR A 71 -1.89 6.17 -11.77
CA THR A 71 -3.19 5.95 -11.13
C THR A 71 -2.95 5.39 -9.73
N CYS A 72 -3.44 6.09 -8.70
CA CYS A 72 -3.25 5.70 -7.31
C CYS A 72 -4.59 5.36 -6.64
N MET A 73 -4.60 4.27 -5.88
CA MET A 73 -5.70 3.86 -5.01
C MET A 73 -5.27 4.06 -3.57
N GLU A 74 -5.95 4.94 -2.84
CA GLU A 74 -5.77 5.08 -1.40
C GLU A 74 -6.88 4.25 -0.73
N ILE A 75 -6.47 3.19 -0.02
CA ILE A 75 -7.34 2.18 0.57
C ILE A 75 -7.09 2.15 2.07
N ASP A 76 -8.03 2.66 2.85
CA ASP A 76 -8.00 2.55 4.30
C ASP A 76 -9.03 1.51 4.76
N LEU A 77 -8.55 0.37 5.22
CA LEU A 77 -9.39 -0.79 5.53
C LEU A 77 -10.11 -0.60 6.86
N SER A 78 -11.36 -1.04 6.91
CA SER A 78 -12.17 -0.95 8.11
C SER A 78 -11.70 -1.91 9.19
N PHE A 79 -11.58 -1.42 10.42
CA PHE A 79 -11.48 -2.32 11.57
C PHE A 79 -12.85 -2.99 11.78
N PRO A 80 -12.95 -4.34 11.83
CA PRO A 80 -14.24 -5.04 11.89
C PRO A 80 -15.04 -4.59 13.11
N PRO A 81 -16.38 -4.67 13.20
CA PRO A 81 -17.13 -4.23 14.39
C PRO A 81 -16.75 -4.94 15.72
N LYS A 82 -17.00 -4.28 16.86
CA LYS A 82 -16.61 -4.75 18.21
C LYS A 82 -17.10 -6.16 18.55
N ASP A 83 -18.30 -6.51 18.11
CA ASP A 83 -18.98 -7.75 18.49
C ASP A 83 -18.73 -8.91 17.52
N THR A 84 -17.77 -8.77 16.59
CA THR A 84 -17.47 -9.83 15.62
C THR A 84 -16.50 -10.86 16.20
N GLU A 85 -16.74 -12.13 15.89
CA GLU A 85 -15.78 -13.22 16.17
C GLU A 85 -14.41 -12.99 15.50
N LEU A 86 -14.38 -12.21 14.42
CA LEU A 86 -13.16 -11.84 13.69
C LEU A 86 -12.17 -11.04 14.55
N ARG A 87 -12.64 -10.28 15.54
CA ARG A 87 -11.79 -9.55 16.49
C ARG A 87 -11.15 -10.42 17.56
N ARG A 88 -11.60 -11.66 17.74
CA ARG A 88 -11.12 -12.52 18.82
C ARG A 88 -9.79 -13.19 18.52
N THR A 89 -9.41 -13.27 17.25
CA THR A 89 -8.18 -13.92 16.81
C THR A 89 -7.47 -13.05 15.79
N SER A 90 -6.14 -13.04 15.84
CA SER A 90 -5.31 -12.33 14.86
C SER A 90 -5.51 -12.86 13.45
N GLN A 91 -5.70 -14.17 13.29
CA GLN A 91 -6.02 -14.79 12.00
C GLN A 91 -7.37 -14.29 11.44
N GLY A 92 -8.38 -14.15 12.30
CA GLY A 92 -9.68 -13.59 11.94
C GLY A 92 -9.57 -12.13 11.47
N LEU A 93 -8.76 -11.32 12.14
CA LEU A 93 -8.47 -9.94 11.74
C LEU A 93 -7.77 -9.87 10.38
N MET A 94 -6.72 -10.67 10.17
CA MET A 94 -5.98 -10.68 8.91
C MET A 94 -6.87 -11.11 7.74
N ARG A 95 -7.71 -12.13 7.94
CA ARG A 95 -8.68 -12.58 6.94
C ARG A 95 -9.73 -11.51 6.61
N HIS A 96 -10.19 -10.75 7.60
CA HIS A 96 -11.11 -9.62 7.39
C HIS A 96 -10.46 -8.58 6.46
N PHE A 97 -9.25 -8.13 6.81
CA PHE A 97 -8.54 -7.13 6.03
C PHE A 97 -8.18 -7.61 4.63
N GLU A 98 -7.72 -8.85 4.47
CA GLU A 98 -7.45 -9.47 3.17
C GLU A 98 -8.71 -9.46 2.29
N THR A 99 -9.85 -9.87 2.85
CA THR A 99 -11.12 -9.95 2.11
C THR A 99 -11.59 -8.57 1.64
N GLU A 100 -11.45 -7.56 2.51
CA GLU A 100 -11.78 -6.17 2.18
C GLU A 100 -10.83 -5.60 1.12
N LEU A 101 -9.52 -5.80 1.29
CA LEU A 101 -8.49 -5.36 0.33
C LEU A 101 -8.71 -6.00 -1.06
N ALA A 102 -8.93 -7.32 -1.12
CA ALA A 102 -9.22 -8.02 -2.36
C ALA A 102 -10.46 -7.46 -3.07
N SER A 103 -11.48 -7.06 -2.30
CA SER A 103 -12.70 -6.47 -2.85
C SER A 103 -12.45 -5.09 -3.44
N HIS A 104 -11.68 -4.23 -2.76
CA HIS A 104 -11.30 -2.92 -3.28
C HIS A 104 -10.42 -3.02 -4.53
N LEU A 105 -9.40 -3.89 -4.51
CA LEU A 105 -8.49 -4.06 -5.64
C LEU A 105 -9.21 -4.60 -6.88
N ARG A 106 -10.09 -5.60 -6.73
CA ARG A 106 -10.93 -6.09 -7.84
C ARG A 106 -11.80 -4.99 -8.43
N PHE A 107 -12.43 -4.17 -7.59
CA PHE A 107 -13.28 -3.06 -8.07
C PHE A 107 -12.47 -2.04 -8.89
N ALA A 108 -11.25 -1.73 -8.42
CA ALA A 108 -10.39 -0.75 -9.05
C ALA A 108 -9.78 -1.24 -10.37
N THR A 109 -9.29 -2.49 -10.42
CA THR A 109 -8.70 -3.05 -11.65
C THR A 109 -9.74 -3.25 -12.74
N MET A 110 -11.00 -3.57 -12.40
CA MET A 110 -12.09 -3.60 -13.38
C MET A 110 -12.40 -2.23 -14.01
N SER A 111 -12.08 -1.14 -13.33
CA SER A 111 -12.51 0.21 -13.70
C SER A 111 -11.39 1.09 -14.27
N ALA A 112 -10.13 0.83 -13.90
CA ALA A 112 -9.02 1.75 -14.13
C ALA A 112 -7.82 1.15 -14.89
N SER A 113 -7.48 -0.13 -14.68
CA SER A 113 -6.33 -0.76 -15.33
C SER A 113 -6.39 -2.29 -15.32
N PRO A 114 -6.05 -2.97 -16.43
CA PRO A 114 -6.01 -4.43 -16.49
C PRO A 114 -4.80 -5.04 -15.76
N PHE A 115 -3.86 -4.23 -15.29
CA PHE A 115 -2.62 -4.70 -14.65
C PHE A 115 -2.81 -4.83 -13.13
N PRO A 116 -2.30 -5.91 -12.50
CA PRO A 116 -2.23 -5.99 -11.04
C PRO A 116 -1.45 -4.79 -10.47
N PRO A 117 -1.82 -4.28 -9.29
CA PRO A 117 -1.17 -3.11 -8.72
C PRO A 117 0.22 -3.44 -8.17
N VAL A 118 1.03 -2.40 -7.99
CA VAL A 118 2.08 -2.40 -6.97
C VAL A 118 1.44 -1.97 -5.65
N ILE A 119 1.56 -2.79 -4.61
CA ILE A 119 0.95 -2.55 -3.30
C ILE A 119 1.98 -1.92 -2.38
N ILE A 120 1.64 -0.81 -1.74
CA ILE A 120 2.48 -0.03 -0.83
C ILE A 120 1.77 0.03 0.52
N SER A 121 2.46 -0.34 1.59
CA SER A 121 1.92 -0.31 2.95
C SER A 121 2.98 0.07 3.96
N ARG A 122 2.55 0.52 5.14
CA ARG A 122 3.43 0.99 6.21
C ARG A 122 3.12 0.31 7.54
N SER A 123 4.13 0.14 8.40
CA SER A 123 3.95 -0.32 9.78
C SER A 123 3.17 -1.66 9.84
N ALA A 124 2.20 -1.82 10.74
CA ALA A 124 1.39 -3.03 10.84
C ALA A 124 0.52 -3.28 9.59
N GLY A 125 0.31 -2.27 8.73
CA GLY A 125 -0.31 -2.46 7.42
C GLY A 125 0.47 -3.45 6.53
N ALA A 126 1.77 -3.64 6.78
CA ALA A 126 2.57 -4.66 6.12
C ALA A 126 2.08 -6.09 6.39
N LEU A 127 1.44 -6.36 7.53
CA LEU A 127 0.89 -7.69 7.81
C LEU A 127 -0.31 -7.98 6.90
N ILE A 128 -1.13 -6.96 6.65
CA ILE A 128 -2.33 -7.08 5.82
C ILE A 128 -1.94 -7.36 4.37
N THR A 129 -0.99 -6.59 3.83
CA THR A 129 -0.57 -6.74 2.44
C THR A 129 0.20 -8.04 2.23
N GLN A 130 1.02 -8.47 3.20
CA GLN A 130 1.63 -9.80 3.15
C GLN A 130 0.60 -10.93 3.21
N THR A 131 -0.42 -10.83 4.06
CA THR A 131 -1.54 -11.78 4.10
C THR A 131 -2.21 -11.86 2.73
N TYR A 132 -2.49 -10.71 2.11
CA TYR A 132 -3.09 -10.64 0.78
C TYR A 132 -2.23 -11.31 -0.28
N ILE A 133 -0.93 -11.05 -0.29
CA ILE A 133 0.04 -11.61 -1.25
C ILE A 133 0.13 -13.13 -1.14
N SER A 134 -0.03 -13.71 0.05
CA SER A 134 -0.04 -15.18 0.22
C SER A 134 -1.09 -15.89 -0.63
N SER A 135 -2.18 -15.19 -0.99
CA SER A 135 -3.31 -15.77 -1.74
C SER A 135 -3.62 -15.05 -3.06
N ASN A 136 -2.96 -13.93 -3.37
CA ASN A 136 -3.32 -13.06 -4.49
C ASN A 136 -2.07 -12.49 -5.20
N PRO A 137 -2.11 -12.33 -6.53
CA PRO A 137 -0.99 -11.74 -7.28
C PRO A 137 -0.92 -10.22 -7.09
N ALA A 138 0.30 -9.69 -7.18
CA ALA A 138 0.59 -8.26 -7.35
C ALA A 138 1.77 -8.08 -8.30
N THR A 139 1.89 -6.89 -8.91
CA THR A 139 3.05 -6.55 -9.74
C THR A 139 4.29 -6.30 -8.89
N GLY A 140 4.09 -5.75 -7.69
CA GLY A 140 5.15 -5.55 -6.71
C GLY A 140 4.59 -5.27 -5.32
N LEU A 141 5.43 -5.41 -4.29
CA LEU A 141 5.09 -5.11 -2.91
C LEU A 141 6.15 -4.20 -2.29
N VAL A 142 5.74 -3.07 -1.72
CA VAL A 142 6.60 -2.15 -0.97
C VAL A 142 6.12 -2.11 0.48
N LEU A 143 7.03 -2.43 1.40
CA LEU A 143 6.79 -2.38 2.83
C LEU A 143 7.64 -1.26 3.45
N ILE A 144 6.96 -0.21 3.92
CA ILE A 144 7.59 0.95 4.57
C ILE A 144 7.60 0.72 6.08
N SER A 145 8.80 0.63 6.66
CA SER A 145 9.00 0.32 8.07
C SER A 145 8.14 -0.83 8.61
N PRO A 146 8.20 -2.03 7.99
CA PRO A 146 7.47 -3.18 8.51
C PRO A 146 8.04 -3.63 9.86
N PRO A 147 7.22 -4.25 10.71
CA PRO A 147 7.73 -4.98 11.86
C PRO A 147 8.64 -6.14 11.39
N PRO A 148 9.71 -6.47 12.14
CA PRO A 148 10.64 -7.54 11.74
C PRO A 148 9.99 -8.93 11.71
N ALA A 149 8.99 -9.15 12.56
CA ALA A 149 8.25 -10.39 12.74
C ALA A 149 6.84 -10.07 13.27
N ASN A 150 5.88 -10.98 13.09
CA ASN A 150 4.53 -10.85 13.62
C ASN A 150 4.52 -10.80 15.16
N THR A 151 5.46 -11.50 15.81
CA THR A 151 5.63 -11.46 17.27
C THR A 151 6.17 -10.12 17.79
N ALA A 152 6.72 -9.27 16.92
CA ALA A 152 7.22 -7.94 17.29
C ALA A 152 6.13 -6.85 17.20
N VAL A 153 4.95 -7.19 16.69
CA VAL A 153 3.80 -6.28 16.66
C VAL A 153 3.22 -6.15 18.07
N ASP A 154 2.74 -4.95 18.40
CA ASP A 154 2.11 -4.69 19.69
C ASP A 154 0.95 -5.67 19.94
N SER A 155 0.98 -6.32 21.10
CA SER A 155 -0.10 -7.19 21.60
C SER A 155 -1.48 -6.52 21.63
N ALA A 156 -1.55 -5.18 21.67
CA ALA A 156 -2.81 -4.44 21.54
C ALA A 156 -3.42 -4.52 20.13
N LEU A 157 -2.59 -4.77 19.11
CA LEU A 157 -3.02 -4.90 17.71
C LEU A 157 -3.37 -6.35 17.36
N LEU A 158 -2.67 -7.33 17.95
CA LEU A 158 -2.87 -8.76 17.68
C LEU A 158 -3.45 -9.48 18.90
N PRO A 159 -4.75 -9.85 18.89
CA PRO A 159 -5.42 -10.52 20.02
C PRO A 159 -4.82 -11.88 20.40
N THR A 160 -4.22 -12.58 19.43
CA THR A 160 -3.57 -13.88 19.60
C THR A 160 -2.22 -13.90 18.87
N PRO A 161 -1.32 -14.85 19.15
CA PRO A 161 -0.18 -15.10 18.28
C PRO A 161 -0.64 -15.30 16.83
N LEU A 162 0.18 -14.80 15.89
CA LEU A 162 -0.03 -14.93 14.45
C LEU A 162 1.22 -15.59 13.86
N ASP A 163 1.02 -16.64 13.08
CA ASP A 163 2.12 -17.36 12.43
C ASP A 163 2.85 -16.45 11.44
N GLU A 164 4.14 -16.69 11.23
CA GLU A 164 4.92 -15.95 10.25
C GLU A 164 4.48 -16.28 8.82
N PHE A 165 4.62 -15.31 7.92
CA PHE A 165 4.32 -15.50 6.51
C PHE A 165 5.30 -16.49 5.87
N ASP A 166 4.81 -17.36 5.00
CA ASP A 166 5.57 -18.45 4.38
C ASP A 166 5.69 -18.35 2.85
N TYR A 167 5.04 -17.36 2.20
CA TYR A 167 5.15 -17.16 0.75
C TYR A 167 6.60 -16.90 0.31
N GLU A 168 6.99 -17.39 -0.87
CA GLU A 168 8.30 -17.07 -1.48
C GLU A 168 8.19 -15.79 -2.32
N PRO A 169 9.08 -14.79 -2.15
CA PRO A 169 9.05 -13.54 -2.90
C PRO A 169 9.54 -13.73 -4.34
N ARG A 170 8.74 -14.43 -5.16
CA ARG A 170 9.02 -14.70 -6.58
C ARG A 170 8.62 -13.55 -7.51
N PHE A 171 8.35 -12.39 -6.93
CA PHE A 171 7.95 -11.16 -7.60
C PHE A 171 8.64 -9.99 -6.89
N PRO A 172 8.72 -8.79 -7.48
CA PRO A 172 9.42 -7.66 -6.89
C PRO A 172 8.88 -7.29 -5.50
N VAL A 173 9.74 -7.33 -4.48
CA VAL A 173 9.43 -6.89 -3.11
C VAL A 173 10.52 -5.93 -2.63
N ALA A 174 10.13 -4.81 -2.03
CA ALA A 174 11.04 -3.83 -1.46
C ALA A 174 10.70 -3.50 0.00
N LEU A 175 11.74 -3.38 0.82
CA LEU A 175 11.70 -2.81 2.17
C LEU A 175 12.21 -1.37 2.12
N VAL A 176 11.43 -0.43 2.62
CA VAL A 176 11.84 0.99 2.75
C VAL A 176 11.98 1.32 4.22
N ASP A 177 13.18 1.71 4.65
CA ASP A 177 13.39 2.21 6.01
C ASP A 177 14.67 3.04 6.13
N VAL A 178 14.88 3.64 7.30
CA VAL A 178 16.18 4.22 7.67
C VAL A 178 17.23 3.12 7.76
N ARG A 179 18.48 3.49 7.49
CA ARG A 179 19.59 2.54 7.30
C ARG A 179 19.80 1.62 8.51
N GLU A 180 19.70 2.15 9.72
CA GLU A 180 19.87 1.40 10.97
C GLU A 180 18.80 0.33 11.11
N GLN A 181 17.56 0.65 10.75
CA GLN A 181 16.43 -0.25 10.83
C GLN A 181 16.48 -1.32 9.73
N LEU A 182 16.91 -0.98 8.51
CA LEU A 182 17.16 -1.99 7.46
C LEU A 182 18.26 -2.97 7.84
N LYS A 183 19.32 -2.53 8.55
CA LYS A 183 20.34 -3.43 9.09
C LYS A 183 19.74 -4.40 10.10
N MET A 184 18.92 -3.89 11.02
CA MET A 184 18.23 -4.72 12.00
C MET A 184 17.27 -5.72 11.32
N LEU A 185 16.51 -5.28 10.31
CA LEU A 185 15.65 -6.16 9.51
C LEU A 185 16.47 -7.24 8.77
N ALA A 186 17.65 -6.90 8.24
CA ALA A 186 18.55 -7.85 7.58
C ALA A 186 19.08 -8.94 8.52
N GLU A 187 19.04 -8.74 9.84
CA GLU A 187 19.46 -9.74 10.83
C GLU A 187 18.27 -10.52 11.41
N THR A 188 17.12 -9.85 11.58
CA THR A 188 16.00 -10.37 12.38
C THR A 188 14.79 -10.79 11.57
N SER A 189 14.58 -10.22 10.38
CA SER A 189 13.39 -10.47 9.57
C SER A 189 13.67 -11.52 8.49
N ARG A 190 12.62 -12.27 8.10
CA ARG A 190 12.69 -13.19 6.96
C ARG A 190 12.94 -12.43 5.66
N LEU A 191 12.11 -11.43 5.35
CA LEU A 191 12.24 -10.62 4.13
C LEU A 191 13.52 -9.78 4.14
N GLY A 192 13.98 -9.34 5.31
CA GLY A 192 15.24 -8.60 5.42
C GLY A 192 16.46 -9.45 5.04
N ARG A 193 16.44 -10.75 5.33
CA ARG A 193 17.51 -11.71 5.00
C ARG A 193 17.47 -12.21 3.56
N ASP A 194 16.31 -12.12 2.91
CA ASP A 194 16.10 -12.68 1.56
C ASP A 194 16.81 -11.82 0.50
N GLU A 195 17.70 -12.42 -0.29
CA GLU A 195 18.46 -11.71 -1.33
C GLU A 195 17.58 -11.20 -2.49
N GLY A 196 16.42 -11.80 -2.72
CA GLY A 196 15.44 -11.39 -3.74
C GLY A 196 14.58 -10.20 -3.33
N VAL A 197 14.72 -9.70 -2.10
CA VAL A 197 14.01 -8.53 -1.59
C VAL A 197 14.94 -7.31 -1.65
N ASP A 198 14.49 -6.22 -2.27
CA ASP A 198 15.25 -4.97 -2.34
C ASP A 198 15.20 -4.19 -1.02
N LYS A 199 16.32 -3.55 -0.64
CA LYS A 199 16.41 -2.74 0.58
C LYS A 199 16.67 -1.29 0.23
N LEU A 200 15.61 -0.49 0.28
CA LEU A 200 15.58 0.91 -0.13
C LEU A 200 15.87 1.82 1.06
N ALA A 201 17.15 2.03 1.37
CA ALA A 201 17.57 2.89 2.48
C ALA A 201 17.26 4.37 2.21
N VAL A 202 16.54 5.01 3.13
CA VAL A 202 16.27 6.45 3.15
C VAL A 202 17.04 7.16 4.27
N GLY A 203 17.30 8.46 4.10
CA GLY A 203 17.90 9.28 5.14
C GLY A 203 16.92 9.54 6.28
N THR A 204 15.67 9.83 5.92
CA THR A 204 14.54 9.98 6.84
C THR A 204 13.30 9.31 6.26
N LEU A 205 12.29 9.02 7.09
CA LEU A 205 10.96 8.61 6.60
C LEU A 205 10.11 9.81 6.16
N SER A 206 10.73 10.82 5.55
CA SER A 206 10.02 11.96 4.97
C SER A 206 9.31 11.52 3.67
N VAL A 207 8.23 12.22 3.34
CA VAL A 207 7.44 11.98 2.12
C VAL A 207 8.34 11.99 0.87
N GLN A 208 9.26 12.94 0.78
CA GLN A 208 10.15 13.14 -0.37
C GLN A 208 11.17 12.01 -0.51
N ASP A 209 11.79 11.58 0.60
CA ASP A 209 12.77 10.49 0.58
C ASP A 209 12.11 9.16 0.20
N ILE A 210 10.93 8.89 0.78
CA ILE A 210 10.13 7.69 0.46
C ILE A 210 9.73 7.69 -1.01
N TYR A 211 9.15 8.80 -1.49
CA TYR A 211 8.76 8.95 -2.90
C TYR A 211 9.95 8.70 -3.83
N ALA A 212 11.08 9.38 -3.59
CA ALA A 212 12.25 9.29 -4.47
C ALA A 212 12.79 7.85 -4.58
N LYS A 213 12.83 7.12 -3.46
CA LYS A 213 13.30 5.73 -3.47
C LYS A 213 12.33 4.76 -4.12
N ILE A 214 11.03 4.90 -3.85
CA ILE A 214 10.03 4.05 -4.49
C ILE A 214 9.96 4.35 -5.99
N ALA A 215 10.02 5.61 -6.42
CA ALA A 215 9.97 5.96 -7.83
C ALA A 215 11.14 5.36 -8.62
N LEU A 216 12.36 5.43 -8.08
CA LEU A 216 13.53 4.78 -8.70
C LEU A 216 13.36 3.27 -8.78
N TRP A 217 12.89 2.64 -7.70
CA TRP A 217 12.66 1.21 -7.68
C TRP A 217 11.57 0.76 -8.67
N LEU A 218 10.49 1.54 -8.82
CA LEU A 218 9.45 1.29 -9.83
C LEU A 218 10.04 1.32 -11.24
N ASP A 219 10.86 2.33 -11.56
CA ASP A 219 11.53 2.40 -12.86
C ASP A 219 12.47 1.18 -13.07
N ASP A 220 13.19 0.73 -12.03
CA ASP A 220 14.10 -0.43 -12.08
C ASP A 220 13.36 -1.76 -12.36
N ILE A 221 12.15 -1.93 -11.82
CA ILE A 221 11.32 -3.12 -12.05
C ILE A 221 10.46 -3.02 -13.32
N GLY A 222 10.63 -1.95 -14.10
CA GLY A 222 9.94 -1.73 -15.38
C GLY A 222 8.50 -1.25 -15.26
N VAL A 223 8.16 -0.55 -14.16
CA VAL A 223 6.86 0.09 -13.94
C VAL A 223 6.89 1.56 -14.36
#